data_AF-A0A1Y5NWX0-F1
#
_entry.id   AF-A0A1Y5NWX0-F1
#
_cell.length_a   1.000
_cell.length_b   1.000
_cell.length_c   1.000
_cell.angle_alpha   90.00
_cell.angle_beta   90.00
_cell.angle_gamma   90.00
#
_symmetry.space_group_name_H-M   'P 1'
#
loop_
_entity.id
_entity.type
_entity.pdbx_description
1 polymer ?
#
loop_
_entity_poly.entity_id
_entity_poly.type
_entity_poly.pdbx_seq_one_letter_code
_entity_poly.pdbx_strand_id
1 'polypeptide(L)'
;MTTNEPSTHVTATIVYESMFGATRRVAEAIAAGIRSAAHVDLLAVHEAAALDPADLLIVGAPTHAHALSRPQTRADAANWVEKPASHLRLEPDFDGDGVREWLPTAPIPVRGFAAFDTRADMPRLFTGSAAAGIDKRLRKRGAVPLADYRSFLVDKDSALLPGQLDEAEQWGRLLGARLLESDATRT
;
A
#
# COMPACT_ATOMS: atom_id res chain seq x y z
N MET A 1 -12.61 -19.20 30.66
CA MET A 1 -11.79 -19.98 29.71
C MET A 1 -12.50 -19.91 28.37
N THR A 2 -12.35 -18.80 27.67
CA THR A 2 -12.89 -18.61 26.32
C THR A 2 -11.87 -19.23 25.36
N THR A 3 -12.19 -20.41 24.86
CA THR A 3 -11.48 -21.04 23.76
C THR A 3 -11.56 -20.09 22.57
N ASN A 4 -10.41 -19.53 22.20
CA ASN A 4 -10.24 -18.75 20.98
C ASN A 4 -10.25 -19.76 19.83
N GLU A 5 -11.43 -20.01 19.25
CA GLU A 5 -11.53 -20.69 17.95
C GLU A 5 -10.64 -19.91 16.96
N PRO A 6 -9.69 -20.56 16.28
CA PRO A 6 -8.93 -19.88 15.23
C PRO A 6 -9.94 -19.40 14.19
N SER A 7 -9.94 -18.09 13.92
CA SER A 7 -10.77 -17.51 12.87
C SER A 7 -10.50 -18.25 11.57
N THR A 8 -11.50 -18.98 11.08
CA THR A 8 -11.49 -19.75 9.82
C THR A 8 -11.54 -18.87 8.57
N HIS A 9 -11.30 -17.56 8.72
CA HIS A 9 -11.41 -16.58 7.64
C HIS A 9 -10.02 -16.12 7.21
N VAL A 10 -9.77 -16.22 5.90
CA VAL A 10 -8.60 -15.64 5.23
C VAL A 10 -8.56 -14.14 5.49
N THR A 11 -7.39 -13.63 5.87
CA THR A 11 -7.19 -12.23 6.27
C THR A 11 -6.23 -11.49 5.33
N ALA A 12 -6.54 -10.24 5.03
CA ALA A 12 -5.66 -9.34 4.31
C ALA A 12 -5.56 -8.01 5.06
N THR A 13 -4.34 -7.52 5.25
CA THR A 13 -4.09 -6.19 5.80
C THR A 13 -3.46 -5.31 4.73
N ILE A 14 -4.02 -4.12 4.53
CA ILE A 14 -3.51 -3.10 3.65
C ILE A 14 -2.99 -1.94 4.50
N VAL A 15 -1.69 -1.68 4.43
CA VAL A 15 -1.05 -0.53 5.08
C VAL A 15 -0.64 0.47 4.02
N TYR A 16 -1.05 1.73 4.16
CA TYR A 16 -0.70 2.77 3.19
C TYR A 16 -0.15 4.04 3.85
N GLU A 17 0.75 4.70 3.13
CA GLU A 17 1.13 6.09 3.37
C GLU A 17 0.46 6.98 2.31
N SER A 18 -0.03 8.16 2.70
CA SER A 18 -0.68 9.09 1.78
C SER A 18 -0.61 10.51 2.33
N MET A 19 -0.17 11.48 1.52
CA MET A 19 -0.17 12.90 1.90
C MET A 19 -1.34 13.67 1.30
N PHE A 20 -1.78 13.31 0.08
CA PHE A 20 -2.82 14.04 -0.65
C PHE A 20 -4.03 13.19 -1.05
N GLY A 21 -4.11 11.97 -0.53
CA GLY A 21 -5.25 11.06 -0.71
C GLY A 21 -5.19 10.13 -1.93
N ALA A 22 -4.31 10.36 -2.90
CA ALA A 22 -4.19 9.48 -4.07
C ALA A 22 -3.87 8.02 -3.69
N THR A 23 -2.86 7.80 -2.85
CA THR A 23 -2.48 6.46 -2.40
C THR A 23 -3.56 5.82 -1.54
N ARG A 24 -4.22 6.60 -0.67
CA ARG A 24 -5.37 6.12 0.12
C ARG A 24 -6.49 5.59 -0.78
N ARG A 25 -6.88 6.36 -1.80
CA ARG A 25 -7.95 5.96 -2.74
C ARG A 25 -7.60 4.70 -3.53
N VAL A 26 -6.33 4.53 -3.91
CA VAL A 26 -5.86 3.28 -4.51
C VAL A 26 -5.95 2.12 -3.51
N ALA A 27 -5.54 2.33 -2.25
CA ALA A 27 -5.66 1.33 -1.19
C ALA A 27 -7.12 0.89 -0.96
N GLU A 28 -8.05 1.85 -0.94
CA GLU A 28 -9.50 1.61 -0.84
C GLU A 28 -10.04 0.78 -2.01
N ALA A 29 -9.63 1.10 -3.25
CA ALA A 29 -10.03 0.33 -4.44
C ALA A 29 -9.46 -1.10 -4.43
N ILE A 30 -8.20 -1.28 -4.01
CA ILE A 30 -7.62 -2.62 -3.83
C ILE A 30 -8.40 -3.41 -2.77
N ALA A 31 -8.71 -2.77 -1.64
CA ALA A 31 -9.51 -3.38 -0.58
C ALA A 31 -10.87 -3.84 -1.12
N ALA A 32 -11.57 -2.99 -1.87
CA ALA A 32 -12.85 -3.33 -2.49
C ALA A 32 -12.75 -4.58 -3.38
N GLY A 33 -11.68 -4.71 -4.17
CA GLY A 33 -11.43 -5.89 -5.00
C GLY A 33 -11.14 -7.17 -4.21
N ILE A 34 -10.55 -7.09 -3.01
CA ILE A 34 -10.19 -8.25 -2.19
C ILE A 34 -11.35 -8.74 -1.31
N ARG A 35 -12.29 -7.87 -0.94
CA ARG A 35 -13.35 -8.16 0.05
C ARG A 35 -14.23 -9.37 -0.26
N SER A 36 -14.31 -9.82 -1.51
CA SER A 36 -15.02 -11.07 -1.86
C SER A 36 -14.27 -12.35 -1.48
N ALA A 37 -12.97 -12.26 -1.18
CA ALA A 37 -12.08 -13.39 -0.92
C ALA A 37 -11.53 -13.42 0.52
N ALA A 38 -11.45 -12.28 1.21
CA ALA A 38 -10.85 -12.19 2.54
C ALA A 38 -11.46 -11.08 3.40
N HIS A 39 -11.30 -11.20 4.72
CA HIS A 39 -11.50 -10.07 5.63
C HIS A 39 -10.37 -9.06 5.44
N VAL A 40 -10.71 -7.80 5.15
CA VAL A 40 -9.73 -6.77 4.80
C VAL A 40 -9.69 -5.67 5.85
N ASP A 41 -8.54 -5.54 6.51
CA ASP A 41 -8.18 -4.39 7.33
C ASP A 41 -7.42 -3.37 6.47
N LEU A 42 -7.81 -2.11 6.55
CA LEU A 42 -7.21 -1.01 5.78
C LEU A 42 -6.77 0.07 6.76
N LEU A 43 -5.46 0.32 6.82
CA LEU A 43 -4.83 1.14 7.85
C LEU A 43 -3.90 2.17 7.23
N ALA A 44 -3.95 3.40 7.72
CA ALA A 44 -2.86 4.34 7.49
C ALA A 44 -1.62 3.85 8.27
N VAL A 45 -0.42 4.14 7.75
CA VAL A 45 0.83 3.61 8.35
C VAL A 45 1.04 4.04 9.81
N HIS A 46 0.56 5.21 10.22
CA HIS A 46 0.66 5.67 11.61
C HIS A 46 -0.19 4.85 12.58
N GLU A 47 -1.22 4.14 12.08
CA GLU A 47 -2.08 3.25 12.86
C GLU A 47 -1.51 1.82 12.90
N ALA A 48 -0.50 1.52 12.10
CA ALA A 48 0.03 0.17 11.87
C ALA A 48 1.18 -0.23 12.82
N ALA A 49 1.36 0.46 13.95
CA ALA A 49 2.52 0.29 14.84
C ALA A 49 2.67 -1.15 15.39
N ALA A 50 1.55 -1.81 15.69
CA ALA A 50 1.52 -3.20 16.14
C ALA A 50 0.41 -3.94 15.38
N LEU A 51 0.82 -4.83 14.47
CA LEU A 51 -0.09 -5.65 13.68
C LEU A 51 0.25 -7.13 13.87
N ASP A 52 -0.79 -7.94 14.07
CA ASP A 52 -0.66 -9.38 13.97
C ASP A 52 -0.42 -9.79 12.49
N PRO A 53 0.32 -10.87 12.23
CA PRO A 53 0.49 -11.38 10.88
C PRO A 53 -0.84 -11.81 10.24
N ALA A 54 -1.20 -11.19 9.11
CA ALA A 54 -2.30 -11.62 8.24
C ALA A 54 -1.84 -12.66 7.20
N ASP A 55 -2.77 -13.28 6.48
CA ASP A 55 -2.43 -14.14 5.34
C ASP A 55 -1.78 -13.36 4.21
N LEU A 56 -2.31 -12.17 3.93
CA LEU A 56 -1.81 -11.24 2.91
C LEU A 56 -1.50 -9.87 3.52
N LEU A 57 -0.28 -9.37 3.29
CA LEU A 57 0.08 -7.98 3.57
C LEU A 57 0.23 -7.20 2.27
N ILE A 58 -0.55 -6.13 2.08
CA ILE A 58 -0.39 -5.19 0.97
C ILE A 58 0.15 -3.87 1.51
N VAL A 59 1.22 -3.35 0.92
CA VAL A 59 1.83 -2.09 1.37
C VAL A 59 1.90 -1.08 0.24
N GLY A 60 1.39 0.13 0.50
CA GLY A 60 1.30 1.22 -0.46
C GLY A 60 2.00 2.48 -0.01
N ALA A 61 2.72 3.17 -0.89
CA ALA A 61 3.29 4.49 -0.57
C ALA A 61 3.40 5.37 -1.81
N PRO A 62 3.36 6.70 -1.67
CA PRO A 62 3.65 7.59 -2.79
C PRO A 62 5.16 7.55 -3.10
N THR A 63 5.49 7.76 -4.37
CA THR A 63 6.88 7.86 -4.81
C THR A 63 7.38 9.29 -4.69
N HIS A 64 8.29 9.54 -3.74
CA HIS A 64 8.96 10.83 -3.54
C HIS A 64 10.44 10.71 -3.88
N ALA A 65 10.97 11.67 -4.65
CA ALA A 65 12.38 11.71 -5.04
C ALA A 65 12.92 10.33 -5.49
N HIS A 66 12.15 9.66 -6.36
CA HIS A 66 12.47 8.34 -6.93
C HIS A 66 12.34 7.11 -6.01
N ALA A 67 11.86 7.25 -4.77
CA ALA A 67 11.79 6.14 -3.82
C ALA A 67 10.64 6.31 -2.80
N LEU A 68 10.67 5.49 -1.75
CA LEU A 68 9.92 5.72 -0.51
C LEU A 68 10.26 7.09 0.08
N SER A 69 9.24 7.77 0.58
CA SER A 69 9.37 9.05 1.29
C SER A 69 10.38 8.99 2.43
N ARG A 70 10.82 10.17 2.85
CA ARG A 70 11.66 10.44 4.02
C ARG A 70 11.00 11.58 4.82
N PRO A 71 11.32 11.76 6.10
CA PRO A 71 10.79 12.86 6.91
C PRO A 71 10.86 14.22 6.18
N GLN A 72 12.01 14.54 5.58
CA GLN A 72 12.15 15.79 4.83
C GLN A 72 11.20 15.90 3.64
N THR A 73 11.05 14.86 2.82
CA THR A 73 10.16 14.92 1.65
C THR A 73 8.68 14.95 2.03
N ARG A 74 8.33 14.49 3.24
CA ARG A 74 6.98 14.60 3.81
C ARG A 74 6.73 16.01 4.32
N ALA A 75 7.67 16.59 5.06
CA ALA A 75 7.63 18.00 5.46
C ALA A 75 7.51 18.93 4.25
N ASP A 76 8.28 18.66 3.19
CA ASP A 76 8.24 19.45 1.95
C ASP A 76 6.89 19.35 1.22
N ALA A 77 6.07 18.33 1.49
CA ALA A 77 4.73 18.18 0.91
C ALA A 77 3.79 19.30 1.36
N ALA A 78 4.00 19.88 2.55
CA ALA A 78 3.23 21.04 3.02
C ALA A 78 3.38 22.26 2.10
N ASN A 79 4.60 22.49 1.59
CA ASN A 79 4.89 23.57 0.66
C ASN A 79 4.14 23.45 -0.68
N TRP A 80 3.59 22.27 -0.99
CA TRP A 80 2.85 22.05 -2.24
C TRP A 80 1.40 22.51 -2.12
N VAL A 81 0.85 22.55 -0.91
CA VAL A 81 -0.48 23.12 -0.63
C VAL A 81 -0.46 24.65 -0.70
N GLU A 82 0.65 25.27 -0.29
CA GLU A 82 0.78 26.73 -0.27
C GLU A 82 0.89 27.38 -1.65
N LYS A 83 1.04 26.58 -2.73
CA LYS A 83 1.10 27.12 -4.10
C LYS A 83 -0.27 27.72 -4.48
N PRO A 84 -0.33 28.96 -5.03
CA PRO A 84 -1.60 29.65 -5.31
C PRO A 84 -2.61 28.92 -6.20
N ALA A 85 -2.18 27.92 -6.99
CA ALA A 85 -3.01 27.10 -7.86
C ALA A 85 -3.22 25.66 -7.34
N SER A 86 -2.81 25.37 -6.10
CA SER A 86 -2.90 24.04 -5.53
C SER A 86 -4.32 23.73 -5.04
N HIS A 87 -4.85 22.60 -5.48
CA HIS A 87 -6.08 22.02 -4.93
C HIS A 87 -5.80 20.90 -3.92
N LEU A 88 -4.53 20.70 -3.58
CA LEU A 88 -4.10 19.66 -2.67
C LEU A 88 -4.60 19.95 -1.25
N ARG A 89 -4.98 18.88 -0.55
CA ARG A 89 -5.24 18.91 0.88
C ARG A 89 -4.38 17.85 1.53
N LEU A 90 -3.73 18.21 2.62
CA LEU A 90 -2.97 17.27 3.42
C LEU A 90 -3.93 16.32 4.13
N GLU A 91 -3.64 15.03 4.05
CA GLU A 91 -4.22 14.02 4.93
C GLU A 91 -3.73 14.25 6.38
N PRO A 92 -4.49 13.83 7.39
CA PRO A 92 -4.01 13.80 8.78
C PRO A 92 -2.70 13.02 8.89
N ASP A 93 -1.82 13.46 9.79
CA ASP A 93 -0.54 12.79 10.13
C ASP A 93 0.39 12.54 8.93
N PHE A 94 0.28 13.37 7.88
CA PHE A 94 1.09 13.25 6.65
C PHE A 94 2.61 13.33 6.87
N ASP A 95 3.06 13.91 7.98
CA ASP A 95 4.46 14.15 8.33
C ASP A 95 5.02 13.18 9.40
N GLY A 96 4.18 12.29 9.93
CA GLY A 96 4.56 11.24 10.88
C GLY A 96 5.49 10.17 10.28
N ASP A 97 5.72 9.07 11.01
CA ASP A 97 6.48 7.94 10.48
C ASP A 97 5.79 7.35 9.24
N GLY A 98 6.55 7.22 8.15
CA GLY A 98 6.04 6.72 6.88
C GLY A 98 6.27 5.21 6.73
N VAL A 99 5.89 4.68 5.58
CA VAL A 99 6.09 3.28 5.20
C VAL A 99 7.58 2.92 5.22
N ARG A 100 8.48 3.87 4.94
CA ARG A 100 9.93 3.66 5.08
C ARG A 100 10.33 3.27 6.49
N GLU A 101 9.85 4.01 7.48
CA GLU A 101 10.22 3.87 8.89
C GLU A 101 9.56 2.65 9.52
N TRP A 102 8.34 2.32 9.07
CA TRP A 102 7.56 1.18 9.54
C TRP A 102 7.98 -0.17 8.94
N LEU A 103 8.44 -0.21 7.68
CA LEU A 103 8.75 -1.48 7.00
C LEU A 103 9.71 -2.44 7.73
N PRO A 104 10.72 -1.97 8.50
CA PRO A 104 11.58 -2.85 9.28
C PRO A 104 10.84 -3.66 10.36
N THR A 105 9.73 -3.14 10.89
CA THR A 105 8.95 -3.75 11.98
C THR A 105 7.68 -4.44 11.49
N ALA A 106 7.24 -4.20 10.24
CA ALA A 106 6.05 -4.83 9.66
C ALA A 106 6.03 -6.37 9.87
N PRO A 107 4.89 -7.00 10.18
CA PRO A 107 4.82 -8.45 10.31
C PRO A 107 5.14 -9.16 8.98
N ILE A 108 5.68 -10.38 9.05
CA ILE A 108 5.84 -11.24 7.87
C ILE A 108 4.51 -11.95 7.64
N PRO A 109 3.82 -11.75 6.50
CA PRO A 109 2.53 -12.37 6.25
C PRO A 109 2.66 -13.88 6.08
N VAL A 110 1.59 -14.59 6.41
CA VAL A 110 1.58 -16.07 6.45
C VAL A 110 1.67 -16.67 5.05
N ARG A 111 1.11 -16.03 4.03
CA ARG A 111 1.04 -16.57 2.65
C ARG A 111 1.76 -15.71 1.63
N GLY A 112 1.66 -14.38 1.74
CA GLY A 112 2.46 -13.52 0.89
C GLY A 112 2.19 -12.04 1.04
N PHE A 113 2.92 -11.25 0.27
CA PHE A 113 2.76 -9.81 0.24
C PHE A 113 2.54 -9.26 -1.17
N ALA A 114 1.99 -8.06 -1.26
CA ALA A 114 1.98 -7.27 -2.49
C ALA A 114 2.39 -5.82 -2.18
N ALA A 115 2.91 -5.12 -3.18
CA ALA A 115 3.34 -3.73 -3.02
C ALA A 115 2.75 -2.85 -4.12
N PHE A 116 2.36 -1.63 -3.77
CA PHE A 116 1.96 -0.64 -4.76
C PHE A 116 2.52 0.75 -4.46
N ASP A 117 2.51 1.61 -5.47
CA ASP A 117 2.78 3.03 -5.30
C ASP A 117 1.85 3.90 -6.13
N THR A 118 1.76 5.17 -5.73
CA THR A 118 1.36 6.24 -6.64
C THR A 118 2.61 6.97 -7.12
N ARG A 119 2.65 7.31 -8.40
CA ARG A 119 3.78 8.05 -9.00
C ARG A 119 3.32 8.94 -10.14
N ALA A 120 4.09 9.98 -10.42
CA ALA A 120 3.83 10.87 -11.55
C ALA A 120 3.80 10.08 -12.88
N ASP A 121 2.94 10.53 -13.80
CA ASP A 121 2.86 10.00 -15.17
C ASP A 121 4.07 10.44 -16.02
N MET A 122 5.20 9.80 -15.73
CA MET A 122 6.46 9.94 -16.46
C MET A 122 7.14 8.58 -16.55
N PRO A 123 8.12 8.37 -17.46
CA PRO A 123 8.84 7.11 -17.53
C PRO A 123 9.48 6.75 -16.18
N ARG A 124 9.38 5.47 -15.78
CA ARG A 124 9.82 4.99 -14.46
C ARG A 124 11.30 5.26 -14.16
N LEU A 125 12.15 5.30 -15.19
CA LEU A 125 13.56 5.68 -15.07
C LEU A 125 13.73 7.09 -14.48
N PHE A 126 12.77 7.98 -14.70
CA PHE A 126 12.75 9.34 -14.16
C PHE A 126 11.91 9.49 -12.91
N THR A 127 10.96 8.60 -12.61
CA THR A 127 10.12 8.75 -11.40
C THR A 127 10.56 7.86 -10.26
N GLY A 128 11.36 6.82 -10.53
CA GLY A 128 11.55 5.71 -9.60
C GLY A 128 10.23 5.01 -9.25
N SER A 129 10.25 4.26 -8.14
CA SER A 129 9.09 3.54 -7.63
C SER A 129 9.26 3.20 -6.15
N ALA A 130 8.36 3.69 -5.31
CA ALA A 130 8.27 3.29 -3.91
C ALA A 130 7.88 1.80 -3.79
N ALA A 131 7.01 1.29 -4.66
CA ALA A 131 6.56 -0.10 -4.68
C ALA A 131 7.72 -1.09 -4.85
N ALA A 132 8.66 -0.78 -5.76
CA ALA A 132 9.88 -1.56 -5.93
C ALA A 132 10.77 -1.53 -4.68
N GLY A 133 10.79 -0.40 -3.97
CA GLY A 133 11.50 -0.25 -2.70
C GLY A 133 10.88 -1.06 -1.56
N ILE A 134 9.56 -1.17 -1.52
CA ILE A 134 8.79 -2.01 -0.59
C ILE A 134 9.06 -3.48 -0.88
N ASP A 135 8.85 -3.90 -2.13
CA ASP A 135 9.03 -5.29 -2.58
C ASP A 135 10.44 -5.81 -2.23
N LYS A 136 11.48 -5.04 -2.58
CA LYS A 136 12.86 -5.40 -2.26
C LYS A 136 13.09 -5.61 -0.76
N ARG A 137 12.50 -4.77 0.08
CA ARG A 137 12.70 -4.81 1.55
C ARG A 137 11.93 -5.96 2.20
N LEU A 138 10.70 -6.21 1.78
CA LEU A 138 9.90 -7.35 2.27
C LEU A 138 10.54 -8.69 1.88
N ARG A 139 11.02 -8.83 0.63
CA ARG A 139 11.79 -10.01 0.20
C ARG A 139 13.05 -10.22 1.03
N LYS A 140 13.80 -9.15 1.33
CA LYS A 140 15.01 -9.23 2.16
C LYS A 140 14.70 -9.75 3.57
N ARG A 141 13.48 -9.55 4.06
CA ARG A 141 13.02 -10.04 5.37
C ARG A 141 12.41 -11.45 5.31
N GLY A 142 12.43 -12.11 4.14
CA GLY A 142 11.96 -13.49 3.97
C GLY A 142 10.48 -13.62 3.57
N ALA A 143 9.77 -12.51 3.33
CA ALA A 143 8.40 -12.56 2.84
C ALA A 143 8.36 -12.97 1.35
N VAL A 144 7.35 -13.73 0.97
CA VAL A 144 7.14 -14.21 -0.41
C VAL A 144 6.13 -13.30 -1.12
N PRO A 145 6.41 -12.81 -2.34
CA PRO A 145 5.44 -12.04 -3.10
C PRO A 145 4.26 -12.91 -3.54
N LEU A 146 3.04 -12.38 -3.44
CA LEU A 146 1.85 -12.99 -4.03
C LEU A 146 1.64 -12.53 -5.48
N ALA A 147 2.19 -11.36 -5.83
CA ALA A 147 2.17 -10.81 -7.18
C ALA A 147 3.34 -9.81 -7.36
N ASP A 148 3.60 -9.43 -8.61
CA ASP A 148 4.48 -8.31 -8.91
C ASP A 148 3.92 -7.01 -8.34
N TYR A 149 4.82 -6.10 -7.92
CA TYR A 149 4.43 -4.79 -7.45
C TYR A 149 3.82 -3.94 -8.57
N ARG A 150 2.94 -2.99 -8.22
CA ARG A 150 2.19 -2.19 -9.20
C ARG A 150 2.29 -0.69 -8.95
N SER A 151 2.36 0.09 -10.03
CA SER A 151 2.30 1.55 -9.94
C SER A 151 0.97 2.07 -10.46
N PHE A 152 0.43 3.06 -9.75
CA PHE A 152 -0.75 3.82 -10.16
C PHE A 152 -0.35 5.27 -10.45
N LEU A 153 -0.88 5.82 -11.54
CA LEU A 153 -0.39 7.07 -12.10
C LEU A 153 -1.20 8.26 -11.60
N VAL A 154 -0.49 9.32 -11.23
CA VAL A 154 -1.07 10.63 -10.95
C VAL A 154 -0.57 11.67 -11.94
N ASP A 155 -1.41 12.66 -12.22
CA ASP A 155 -1.02 13.83 -13.01
C ASP A 155 -0.12 14.79 -12.21
N LYS A 156 0.22 15.91 -12.84
CA LYS A 156 1.04 16.99 -12.25
C LYS A 156 0.39 17.64 -11.02
N ASP A 157 -0.92 17.52 -10.86
CA ASP A 157 -1.71 18.07 -9.77
C ASP A 157 -1.97 17.02 -8.69
N SER A 158 -1.25 15.89 -8.75
CA SER A 158 -1.35 14.72 -7.86
C SER A 158 -2.72 14.04 -7.85
N ALA A 159 -3.54 14.28 -8.88
CA ALA A 159 -4.80 13.58 -9.07
C ALA A 159 -4.56 12.27 -9.83
N LEU A 160 -5.25 11.19 -9.42
CA LEU A 160 -5.18 9.91 -10.14
C LEU A 160 -5.68 10.07 -11.57
N LEU A 161 -4.93 9.49 -12.52
CA LEU A 161 -5.37 9.45 -13.91
C LEU A 161 -6.68 8.64 -14.07
N PRO A 162 -7.46 8.91 -15.13
CA PRO A 162 -8.65 8.12 -15.44
C PRO A 162 -8.35 6.61 -15.49
N GLY A 163 -9.25 5.79 -14.94
CA GLY A 163 -9.15 4.33 -14.92
C GLY A 163 -8.23 3.71 -13.85
N GLN A 164 -7.39 4.51 -13.18
CA GLN A 164 -6.43 3.98 -12.18
C GLN A 164 -7.12 3.29 -11.00
N LEU A 165 -8.31 3.73 -10.60
CA LEU A 165 -9.09 3.09 -9.54
C LEU A 165 -9.72 1.77 -9.99
N ASP A 166 -10.25 1.70 -11.21
CA ASP A 166 -10.79 0.46 -11.77
C ASP A 166 -9.68 -0.59 -11.92
N GLU A 167 -8.49 -0.15 -12.33
CA GLU A 167 -7.30 -1.00 -12.38
C GLU A 167 -6.84 -1.47 -10.99
N ALA A 168 -6.96 -0.62 -9.97
CA ALA A 168 -6.62 -0.97 -8.59
C ALA A 168 -7.58 -2.01 -8.03
N GLU A 169 -8.88 -1.88 -8.30
CA GLU A 169 -9.90 -2.85 -7.91
C GLU A 169 -9.72 -4.19 -8.64
N GLN A 170 -9.44 -4.16 -9.94
CA GLN A 170 -9.11 -5.37 -10.72
C GLN A 170 -7.87 -6.08 -10.17
N TRP A 171 -6.84 -5.32 -9.80
CA TRP A 171 -5.65 -5.88 -9.17
C TRP A 171 -5.97 -6.47 -7.79
N GLY A 172 -6.83 -5.83 -7.00
CA GLY A 172 -7.36 -6.37 -5.76
C GLY A 172 -8.05 -7.74 -5.94
N ARG A 173 -8.91 -7.87 -6.96
CA ARG A 173 -9.55 -9.17 -7.29
C ARG A 173 -8.52 -10.25 -7.62
N LEU A 174 -7.50 -9.91 -8.40
CA LEU A 174 -6.42 -10.83 -8.74
C LEU A 174 -5.64 -11.28 -7.51
N LEU A 175 -5.34 -10.37 -6.58
CA LEU A 175 -4.69 -10.71 -5.30
C LEU A 175 -5.57 -11.62 -4.45
N GLY A 176 -6.87 -11.34 -4.36
CA GLY A 176 -7.84 -12.19 -3.66
C GLY A 176 -7.89 -13.61 -4.22
N ALA A 177 -7.93 -13.76 -5.54
CA ALA A 177 -7.92 -15.08 -6.19
C ALA A 177 -6.64 -15.88 -5.86
N ARG A 178 -5.47 -15.25 -5.98
CA ARG A 178 -4.18 -15.90 -5.64
C ARG A 178 -4.09 -16.26 -4.16
N LEU A 179 -4.68 -15.45 -3.30
CA LEU A 179 -4.68 -15.71 -1.86
C LEU A 179 -5.45 -16.99 -1.53
N LEU A 180 -6.60 -17.21 -2.18
CA LEU A 180 -7.38 -18.44 -2.04
C LEU A 180 -6.65 -19.66 -2.61
N GLU A 181 -5.97 -19.51 -3.76
CA GLU A 181 -5.16 -20.58 -4.36
C GLU A 181 -4.01 -21.03 -3.44
N SER A 182 -3.38 -20.07 -2.75
CA SER A 182 -2.30 -20.33 -1.79
C SER A 182 -2.75 -21.06 -0.52
N ASP A 183 -4.06 -21.04 -0.20
CA ASP A 183 -4.63 -21.85 0.89
C ASP A 183 -4.65 -23.32 0.52
N ALA A 184 -5.18 -23.58 -0.68
CA ALA A 184 -5.46 -24.92 -1.17
C ALA A 184 -4.18 -25.75 -1.34
N THR A 185 -3.03 -25.11 -1.49
CA THR A 185 -1.71 -25.78 -1.60
C THR A 185 -1.05 -26.08 -0.25
N ARG A 186 -1.62 -25.61 0.87
CA ARG A 186 -1.11 -25.84 2.24
C ARG A 186 -1.88 -26.91 3.03
N THR A 187 -2.97 -27.44 2.45
CA THR A 187 -3.76 -28.55 3.03
C THR A 187 -3.25 -29.89 2.52
#